data_AF-A0A093Z4Q9-F1
#
_entry.id   AF-A0A093Z4Q9-F1
#
_cell.length_a   1.000
_cell.length_b   1.000
_cell.length_c   1.000
_cell.angle_alpha   90.00
_cell.angle_beta   90.00
_cell.angle_gamma   90.00
#
_symmetry.space_group_name_H-M   'P 1'
#
loop_
_entity.id
_entity.type
_entity.pdbx_description
1 polymer ?
#
loop_
_entity_poly.entity_id
_entity_poly.type
_entity_poly.pdbx_seq_one_letter_code
_entity_poly.pdbx_strand_id
1 'polypeptide(L)'
;MAQTGTKGKDTHAATKIYQDSRQDKTLASDPPVLWIPKDDLGVAEDEIVHTEETYDSIRISCDGASLSAQGNLILRGEPPN
;
A
#
# COMPACT_ATOMS: atom_id res chain seq x y z
N MET A 1 44.54 -48.71 9.10
CA MET A 1 44.30 -47.89 7.89
C MET A 1 42.79 -47.74 7.72
N ALA A 2 42.33 -46.51 7.43
CA ALA A 2 40.95 -46.03 7.11
C ALA A 2 39.85 -46.27 8.18
N GLN A 3 39.37 -45.28 8.96
CA GLN A 3 38.39 -44.20 8.62
C GLN A 3 37.08 -44.76 8.01
N THR A 4 35.85 -44.45 8.44
CA THR A 4 35.30 -43.23 9.04
C THR A 4 34.03 -43.54 9.83
N GLY A 5 33.78 -42.81 10.92
CA GLY A 5 32.42 -42.53 11.38
C GLY A 5 31.90 -41.25 10.72
N THR A 6 30.61 -41.20 10.40
CA THR A 6 29.87 -39.97 10.06
C THR A 6 28.47 -40.16 10.66
N LYS A 7 28.14 -39.58 11.82
CA LYS A 7 27.79 -38.18 12.13
C LYS A 7 26.72 -37.64 11.20
N GLY A 8 25.49 -37.63 11.71
CA GLY A 8 24.31 -37.14 11.01
C GLY A 8 24.25 -35.63 10.86
N LYS A 9 23.14 -35.17 10.28
CA LYS A 9 22.54 -33.86 10.58
C LYS A 9 21.19 -33.78 9.87
N ASP A 10 20.12 -33.78 10.64
CA ASP A 10 18.85 -33.24 10.20
C ASP A 10 19.06 -31.76 9.85
N THR A 11 19.25 -31.47 8.57
CA THR A 11 19.22 -30.09 8.07
C THR A 11 17.77 -29.67 7.94
N HIS A 12 17.15 -29.35 9.06
CA HIS A 12 16.04 -28.42 9.08
C HIS A 12 16.60 -27.08 8.60
N ALA A 13 16.47 -26.81 7.31
CA ALA A 13 16.85 -25.53 6.73
C ALA A 13 15.94 -24.48 7.36
N ALA A 14 16.41 -23.86 8.45
CA ALA A 14 15.81 -22.67 9.01
C ALA A 14 15.94 -21.59 7.94
N THR A 15 14.86 -21.37 7.20
CA THR A 15 14.71 -20.26 6.27
C THR A 15 14.82 -18.98 7.09
N LYS A 16 16.04 -18.46 7.18
CA LYS A 16 16.32 -17.18 7.81
C LYS A 16 15.65 -16.14 6.93
N ILE A 17 14.42 -15.75 7.31
CA ILE A 17 13.75 -14.58 6.73
C ILE A 17 14.69 -13.43 7.02
N TYR A 18 15.43 -13.01 6.01
CA TYR A 18 16.14 -11.74 6.03
C TYR A 18 15.04 -10.69 6.13
N GLN A 19 14.77 -10.22 7.35
CA GLN A 19 14.18 -8.92 7.55
C GLN A 19 15.24 -7.93 7.09
N ASP A 20 15.29 -7.72 5.78
CA ASP A 20 15.99 -6.60 5.21
C ASP A 20 15.27 -5.37 5.76
N SER A 21 15.86 -4.71 6.74
CA SER A 21 15.42 -3.41 7.22
C SER A 21 15.76 -2.34 6.18
N ARG A 22 15.51 -2.64 4.89
CA ARG A 22 15.33 -1.64 3.86
C ARG A 22 14.09 -0.87 4.26
N GLN A 23 14.31 0.11 5.12
CA GLN A 23 13.62 1.39 5.02
C GLN A 23 13.96 1.92 3.63
N ASP A 24 13.26 1.37 2.63
CA ASP A 24 13.31 1.87 1.28
C ASP A 24 12.85 3.31 1.38
N LYS A 25 13.71 4.23 0.95
CA LYS A 25 13.47 5.68 1.04
C LYS A 25 12.25 6.06 0.20
N THR A 26 11.86 5.19 -0.73
CA THR A 26 10.62 5.25 -1.50
C THR A 26 9.39 4.97 -0.63
N LEU A 27 9.51 4.15 0.42
CA LEU A 27 8.48 3.97 1.46
C LEU A 27 8.48 5.11 2.50
N ALA A 28 9.46 6.01 2.44
CA ALA A 28 9.46 7.29 3.16
C ALA A 28 8.88 8.44 2.32
N SER A 29 8.42 8.15 1.10
CA SER A 29 7.60 9.06 0.31
C SER A 29 6.21 9.12 0.93
N ASP A 30 5.56 10.29 0.87
CA ASP A 30 4.15 10.39 1.22
C ASP A 30 3.36 9.32 0.44
N PRO A 31 2.45 8.59 1.11
CA PRO A 31 1.65 7.56 0.46
C PRO A 31 0.90 8.16 -0.73
N PRO A 32 0.80 7.43 -1.86
CA PRO A 32 0.12 7.94 -3.05
C PRO A 32 -1.32 8.30 -2.71
N VAL A 33 -1.77 9.43 -3.26
CA VAL A 33 -3.15 9.91 -3.09
C VAL A 33 -3.99 9.46 -4.28
N LEU A 34 -4.96 8.58 -4.05
CA LEU A 34 -5.99 8.18 -5.00
C LEU A 34 -7.15 9.17 -4.94
N TRP A 35 -7.48 9.78 -6.08
CA TRP A 35 -8.65 10.64 -6.18
C TRP A 35 -9.88 9.87 -6.64
N ILE A 36 -10.95 9.96 -5.86
CA ILE A 36 -12.27 9.42 -6.20
C ILE A 36 -13.25 10.58 -6.38
N PRO A 37 -14.17 10.52 -7.36
CA PRO A 37 -15.13 11.59 -7.53
C PRO A 37 -16.06 11.68 -6.33
N LYS A 38 -16.24 12.89 -5.80
CA LYS A 38 -17.25 13.21 -4.82
C LYS A 38 -18.64 12.92 -5.38
N ASP A 39 -19.47 12.24 -4.59
CA ASP A 39 -20.87 11.99 -4.88
C ASP A 39 -21.78 12.74 -3.89
N ASP A 40 -23.04 12.94 -4.29
CA ASP A 40 -24.03 13.64 -3.47
C ASP A 40 -24.60 12.76 -2.35
N LEU A 41 -24.38 11.44 -2.41
CA LEU A 41 -24.86 10.47 -1.43
C LEU A 41 -23.88 10.28 -0.25
N GLY A 42 -22.66 10.79 -0.36
CA GLY A 42 -21.60 10.66 0.65
C GLY A 42 -20.86 9.32 0.63
N VAL A 43 -21.01 8.52 -0.44
CA VAL A 43 -20.36 7.19 -0.53
C VAL A 43 -18.84 7.33 -0.57
N ALA A 44 -18.33 8.31 -1.31
CA ALA A 44 -16.91 8.58 -1.43
C ALA A 44 -16.29 8.88 -0.06
N GLU A 45 -16.93 9.72 0.76
CA GLU A 45 -16.48 10.02 2.11
C GLU A 45 -16.50 8.80 3.03
N ASP A 46 -17.56 8.00 2.99
CA ASP A 46 -17.65 6.76 3.77
C ASP A 46 -16.53 5.77 3.38
N GLU A 47 -16.23 5.65 2.09
CA GLU A 47 -15.14 4.81 1.58
C GLU A 47 -13.75 5.32 1.98
N ILE A 48 -13.55 6.65 2.03
CA ILE A 48 -12.31 7.27 2.52
C ILE A 48 -12.09 6.91 3.99
N VAL A 49 -13.10 7.16 4.84
CA VAL A 49 -12.99 6.88 6.28
C VAL A 49 -12.72 5.40 6.53
N HIS A 50 -13.42 4.51 5.83
CA HIS A 50 -13.21 3.07 5.98
C HIS A 50 -11.81 2.62 5.55
N THR A 51 -11.26 3.24 4.49
CA THR A 51 -9.93 2.90 3.99
C THR A 51 -8.83 3.44 4.89
N GLU A 52 -8.97 4.66 5.43
CA GLU A 52 -8.03 5.25 6.39
C GLU A 52 -7.92 4.40 7.66
N GLU A 53 -8.99 3.73 8.07
CA GLU A 53 -8.96 2.80 9.22
C GLU A 53 -8.30 1.45 8.90
N THR A 54 -8.24 1.07 7.63
CA THR A 54 -7.82 -0.28 7.18
C THR A 54 -6.40 -0.31 6.61
N TYR A 55 -5.98 0.75 5.92
CA TYR A 55 -4.72 0.78 5.17
C TYR A 55 -4.03 2.16 5.26
N ASP A 56 -2.83 2.19 5.84
CA ASP A 56 -1.99 3.41 5.90
C ASP A 56 -1.11 3.60 4.65
N SER A 57 -1.14 2.66 3.70
CA SER A 57 -0.22 2.63 2.56
C SER A 57 -0.68 3.48 1.37
N ILE A 58 -1.95 3.89 1.33
CA ILE A 58 -2.57 4.67 0.26
C ILE A 58 -3.51 5.69 0.92
N ARG A 59 -3.48 6.93 0.46
CA ARG A 59 -4.46 7.95 0.88
C ARG A 59 -5.55 8.05 -0.18
N ILE A 60 -6.80 8.22 0.24
CA ILE A 60 -7.90 8.49 -0.69
C ILE A 60 -8.39 9.92 -0.41
N SER A 61 -8.72 10.67 -1.46
CA SER A 61 -9.32 11.99 -1.34
C SER A 61 -10.37 12.21 -2.41
N CYS A 62 -11.47 12.86 -2.05
CA CYS A 62 -12.46 13.36 -3.00
C CYS A 62 -12.31 14.86 -3.26
N ASP A 63 -11.29 15.51 -2.68
CA ASP A 63 -11.08 16.94 -2.84
C ASP A 63 -10.68 17.26 -4.26
N GLY A 64 -11.52 18.07 -4.92
CA GLY A 64 -11.29 18.46 -6.30
C GLY A 64 -11.72 17.43 -7.34
N ALA A 65 -12.14 16.23 -6.96
CA ALA A 65 -12.63 15.23 -7.91
C ALA A 65 -14.17 15.22 -7.91
N SER A 66 -14.80 15.37 -9.08
CA SER A 66 -16.25 15.25 -9.23
C SER A 66 -16.64 14.69 -10.60
N LEU A 67 -17.88 14.25 -10.76
CA LEU A 67 -18.40 13.81 -12.05
C LEU A 67 -19.21 14.92 -12.73
N SER A 68 -18.99 15.09 -14.03
CA SER A 68 -19.93 15.82 -14.89
C SER A 68 -21.24 15.06 -15.03
N ALA A 69 -22.30 15.74 -15.47
CA ALA A 69 -23.57 15.11 -15.80
C ALA A 69 -23.47 14.02 -16.90
N GLN A 70 -22.39 14.02 -17.70
CA GLN A 70 -22.12 12.98 -18.70
C GLN A 70 -21.27 11.82 -18.15
N GLY A 71 -20.91 11.83 -16.87
CA GLY A 71 -20.06 10.81 -16.26
C GLY A 71 -18.56 10.99 -16.50
N ASN A 72 -18.12 12.11 -17.07
CA ASN A 72 -16.69 12.43 -17.16
C ASN A 72 -16.14 12.88 -15.80
N LEU A 73 -14.95 12.40 -15.43
CA LEU A 73 -14.20 12.87 -14.28
C LEU A 73 -13.72 14.30 -14.51
N ILE A 74 -14.09 15.19 -13.59
CA ILE A 74 -13.62 16.57 -13.50
C ILE A 74 -12.66 16.64 -12.32
N LEU A 75 -11.43 17.05 -12.59
CA LEU A 75 -10.42 17.32 -11.57
C LEU A 75 -10.23 18.83 -11.43
N ARG A 76 -10.36 19.34 -10.20
CA ARG A 76 -10.25 20.74 -9.82
C ARG A 76 -9.22 20.88 -8.70
N GLY A 77 -8.10 21.51 -9.00
CA GLY A 77 -7.02 21.69 -8.02
C GLY A 77 -5.68 21.33 -8.64
N GLU A 78 -4.62 21.61 -7.90
CA GLU A 78 -3.28 21.17 -8.27
C GLU A 78 -3.12 19.71 -7.84
N PRO A 79 -2.62 18.81 -8.71
CA PRO A 79 -2.24 17.48 -8.26
C PRO A 79 -1.19 17.59 -7.16
N PRO A 80 -1.23 16.72 -6.13
CA PRO A 80 -0.19 16.71 -5.11
C PRO A 80 1.18 16.50 -5.77
N ASN A 81 2.16 17.31 -5.34
CA ASN A 81 3.54 17.30 -5.84
C ASN A 81 4.25 15.96 -5.64
#